data_AF-B6K3R8-F1
#
_entry.id   AF-B6K3R8-F1
#
_cell.length_a   1.000
_cell.length_b   1.000
_cell.length_c   1.000
_cell.angle_alpha   90.00
_cell.angle_beta   90.00
_cell.angle_gamma   90.00
#
_symmetry.space_group_name_H-M   'P 1'
#
loop_
_entity.id
_entity.type
_entity.pdbx_description
1 polymer ?
#
loop_
_entity_poly.entity_id
_entity_poly.type
_entity_poly.pdbx_seq_one_letter_code
_entity_poly.pdbx_strand_id
1 'polypeptide(L)'
;MERSSVFNKLQNGHRPRLNASVPSLLGSSYALRSPSRRLEHSMSAMVPGSMANVDDEAQYQMSLLHDRESGCVDAIQALLNRHADLLLSNVDDADVGSVRSQLNSQLEQWCEVCDALAQVYRNRAARLEGVIARRSETDAQLLQMERELQQEREHGNKAALLDDIADLDQQIAELRSRIDFLEQCRRKKMEELEIANKGHESHISQLKQAMFGLHEKIASAPSVPLLSQQLEEARAQAVTLANQSTKARPGIAFFHDLCSRLQKYESSFATLLAEKRDTNKSFTSPLQDRDIRALLKRMVDMLNDGLEIANTNNWKPYSVAIQHEILALETLITQYPEESKKA
;
A
#
# COMPACT_ATOMS: atom_id res chain seq x y z
N MET A 1 -21.54 -44.29 -13.82
CA MET A 1 -20.35 -44.72 -14.56
C MET A 1 -19.60 -43.47 -15.01
N GLU A 2 -18.31 -43.44 -14.68
CA GLU A 2 -17.26 -42.52 -15.14
C GLU A 2 -17.42 -41.02 -14.86
N ARG A 3 -17.09 -40.67 -13.60
CA ARG A 3 -16.30 -39.48 -13.30
C ARG A 3 -14.82 -39.82 -13.58
N SER A 4 -14.07 -38.93 -14.22
CA SER A 4 -12.74 -38.48 -13.77
C SER A 4 -11.99 -37.75 -14.90
N SER A 5 -11.09 -36.84 -14.48
CA SER A 5 -9.90 -36.42 -15.22
C SER A 5 -10.04 -35.33 -16.28
N VAL A 6 -10.28 -34.07 -15.86
CA VAL A 6 -9.46 -32.92 -16.32
C VAL A 6 -9.46 -31.80 -15.25
N PHE A 7 -8.98 -32.11 -14.04
CA PHE A 7 -8.74 -31.09 -13.01
C PHE A 7 -7.42 -31.44 -12.29
N ASN A 8 -6.33 -31.49 -13.05
CA ASN A 8 -4.98 -31.53 -12.51
C ASN A 8 -3.97 -31.27 -13.63
N LYS A 9 -3.65 -29.99 -13.83
CA LYS A 9 -2.39 -29.47 -14.40
C LYS A 9 -2.60 -27.98 -14.59
N LEU A 10 -2.24 -27.20 -13.58
CA LEU A 10 -1.74 -25.82 -13.64
C LEU A 10 -1.41 -25.32 -12.21
N GLN A 11 -0.91 -26.21 -11.35
CA GLN A 11 -0.06 -25.83 -10.22
C GLN A 11 1.38 -26.02 -10.69
N ASN A 12 1.95 -24.99 -11.29
CA ASN A 12 3.39 -24.73 -11.48
C ASN A 12 3.54 -23.62 -12.54
N GLY A 13 2.99 -22.44 -12.23
CA GLY A 13 3.30 -21.20 -12.93
C GLY A 13 4.07 -20.32 -11.96
N HIS A 14 5.36 -20.14 -12.21
CA HIS A 14 6.21 -19.20 -11.51
C HIS A 14 5.50 -17.85 -11.32
N ARG A 15 5.38 -17.42 -10.06
CA ARG A 15 5.10 -16.02 -9.76
C ARG A 15 6.27 -15.21 -10.31
N PRO A 16 6.07 -14.21 -11.19
CA PRO A 16 7.12 -13.23 -11.43
C PRO A 16 7.38 -12.52 -10.11
N ARG A 17 8.60 -12.68 -9.58
CA ARG A 17 9.12 -11.85 -8.50
C ARG A 17 9.12 -10.42 -9.01
N LEU A 18 8.27 -9.57 -8.44
CA LEU A 18 8.37 -8.11 -8.55
C LEU A 18 9.62 -7.67 -7.77
N ASN A 19 10.80 -7.90 -8.33
CA ASN A 19 12.00 -7.14 -7.98
C ASN A 19 12.07 -5.96 -8.95
N ALA A 20 11.16 -5.01 -8.78
CA ALA A 20 11.36 -3.67 -9.29
C ALA A 20 11.81 -2.83 -8.10
N SER A 21 13.12 -2.76 -7.94
CA SER A 21 13.80 -1.73 -7.17
C SER A 21 13.21 -0.39 -7.61
N VAL A 22 12.46 0.27 -6.72
CA VAL A 22 12.07 1.67 -6.91
C VAL A 22 13.37 2.47 -6.92
N PRO A 23 13.74 3.17 -8.01
CA PRO A 23 14.85 4.11 -7.95
C PRO A 23 14.43 5.22 -7.00
N SER A 24 15.17 5.34 -5.90
CA SER A 24 15.09 6.47 -5.00
C SER A 24 15.28 7.76 -5.79
N LEU A 25 14.22 8.56 -5.89
CA LEU A 25 14.23 9.96 -6.32
C LEU A 25 14.98 10.81 -5.28
N LEU A 26 16.29 10.64 -5.21
CA LEU A 26 17.19 11.48 -4.43
C LEU A 26 18.51 11.58 -5.19
N GLY A 27 18.75 12.76 -5.77
CA GLY A 27 20.06 13.15 -6.29
C GLY A 27 20.25 12.91 -7.78
N SER A 28 19.78 13.84 -8.60
CA SER A 28 20.73 14.67 -9.38
C SER A 28 19.92 15.75 -10.08
N SER A 29 19.92 16.95 -9.50
CA SER A 29 19.52 18.16 -10.21
C SER A 29 20.58 18.39 -11.29
N TYR A 30 20.40 17.76 -12.45
CA TYR A 30 21.04 18.23 -13.66
C TYR A 30 20.37 19.56 -13.99
N ALA A 31 20.95 20.60 -13.42
CA ALA A 31 20.76 21.96 -13.86
C ALA A 31 20.92 21.96 -15.39
N LEU A 32 19.82 22.16 -16.09
CA LEU A 32 19.79 22.70 -17.45
C LEU A 32 20.44 24.08 -17.38
N ARG A 33 21.78 24.11 -17.32
CA ARG A 33 22.55 25.30 -17.62
C ARG A 33 22.49 25.45 -19.12
N SER A 34 21.56 26.28 -19.58
CA SER A 34 21.54 26.80 -20.93
C SER A 34 22.95 27.26 -21.31
N PRO A 35 23.57 26.74 -22.38
CA PRO A 35 24.82 27.27 -22.90
C PRO A 35 24.51 28.52 -23.74
N SER A 36 23.83 29.52 -23.17
CA SER A 36 23.41 30.73 -23.89
C SER A 36 24.10 32.00 -23.38
N ARG A 37 25.09 31.90 -22.48
CA ARG A 37 25.79 33.06 -21.91
C ARG A 37 27.32 33.01 -22.00
N ARG A 38 27.87 32.25 -22.96
CA ARG A 38 29.32 32.25 -23.23
C ARG A 38 29.72 32.74 -24.62
N LEU A 39 28.78 33.28 -25.39
CA LEU A 39 29.06 33.93 -26.67
C LEU A 39 28.96 35.46 -26.62
N GLU A 40 28.48 36.05 -25.52
CA GLU A 40 28.39 37.52 -25.40
C GLU A 40 29.69 38.18 -24.92
N HIS A 41 30.70 37.41 -24.50
CA HIS A 41 31.97 37.98 -23.99
C HIS A 41 33.14 37.89 -24.98
N SER A 42 32.94 37.32 -26.18
CA SER A 42 34.01 37.24 -27.19
C SER A 42 33.78 38.13 -28.41
N MET A 43 32.61 38.75 -28.57
CA MET A 43 32.30 39.63 -29.70
C MET A 43 32.45 41.14 -29.43
N SER A 44 32.69 41.55 -28.18
CA SER A 44 32.88 42.98 -27.82
C SER A 44 34.30 43.51 -28.00
N ALA A 45 35.22 42.74 -28.59
CA ALA A 45 36.60 43.19 -28.84
C ALA A 45 36.90 43.51 -30.31
N MET A 46 35.91 43.47 -31.21
CA MET A 46 36.06 43.87 -32.61
C MET A 46 35.28 45.15 -32.91
N VAL A 47 35.67 46.24 -32.24
CA VAL A 47 35.52 47.56 -32.83
C VAL A 47 36.85 47.85 -33.53
N PRO A 48 36.90 47.96 -34.87
CA PRO A 48 38.09 48.44 -35.55
C PRO A 48 38.23 49.92 -35.22
N GLY A 49 39.00 50.21 -34.17
CA GLY A 49 39.52 51.53 -33.92
C GLY A 49 40.38 51.97 -35.08
N SER A 50 39.83 52.85 -35.92
CA SER A 50 40.55 53.84 -36.70
C SER A 50 41.70 53.32 -37.59
N MET A 51 41.39 52.45 -38.56
CA MET A 51 42.26 52.25 -39.73
C MET A 51 42.19 53.42 -40.71
N ALA A 52 41.09 54.19 -40.72
CA ALA A 52 40.91 55.33 -41.61
C ALA A 52 41.92 56.46 -41.33
N ASN A 53 42.07 56.90 -40.07
CA ASN A 53 42.88 58.10 -39.79
C ASN A 53 44.41 57.91 -39.99
N VAL A 54 44.91 56.67 -40.08
CA VAL A 54 46.36 56.41 -40.09
C VAL A 54 46.91 56.20 -41.50
N ASP A 55 46.09 55.64 -42.41
CA ASP A 55 46.43 55.63 -43.84
C ASP A 55 46.32 57.04 -44.43
N ASP A 56 45.39 57.86 -43.94
CA ASP A 56 45.25 59.27 -44.32
C ASP A 56 46.49 60.10 -43.92
N GLU A 57 47.05 59.86 -42.73
CA GLU A 57 48.28 60.54 -42.27
C GLU A 57 49.52 60.11 -43.06
N ALA A 58 49.67 58.83 -43.37
CA ALA A 58 50.78 58.35 -44.20
C ALA A 58 50.67 58.87 -45.64
N GLN A 59 49.45 58.93 -46.19
CA GLN A 59 49.18 59.52 -47.51
C GLN A 59 49.47 61.01 -47.53
N TYR A 60 49.08 61.74 -46.48
CA TYR A 60 49.39 63.15 -46.32
C TYR A 60 50.90 63.41 -46.27
N GLN A 61 51.64 62.63 -45.47
CA GLN A 61 53.10 62.74 -45.38
C GLN A 61 53.80 62.39 -46.69
N MET A 62 53.34 61.36 -47.44
CA MET A 62 53.87 61.06 -48.77
C MET A 62 53.60 62.19 -49.77
N SER A 63 52.40 62.79 -49.75
CA SER A 63 52.06 63.92 -50.61
C SER A 63 52.99 65.11 -50.36
N LEU A 64 53.18 65.47 -49.09
CA LEU A 64 54.05 66.59 -48.70
C LEU A 64 55.52 66.35 -49.07
N LEU A 65 56.00 65.10 -48.96
CA LEU A 65 57.36 64.75 -49.35
C LEU A 65 57.53 64.69 -50.87
N HIS A 66 56.54 64.25 -51.63
CA HIS A 66 56.57 64.30 -53.10
C HIS A 66 56.53 65.75 -53.63
N ASP A 67 55.77 66.64 -52.98
CA ASP A 67 55.78 68.07 -53.33
C ASP A 67 57.18 68.70 -53.07
N ARG A 68 57.83 68.32 -51.97
CA ARG A 68 59.21 68.74 -51.67
C ARG A 68 60.23 68.14 -52.64
N GLU A 69 60.08 66.87 -52.99
CA GLU A 69 60.91 66.19 -54.00
C GLU A 69 60.85 66.94 -55.33
N SER A 70 59.63 67.24 -55.81
CA SER A 70 59.41 68.01 -57.03
C SER A 70 60.06 69.40 -56.94
N GLY A 71 59.91 70.09 -55.81
CA GLY A 71 60.55 71.40 -55.59
C GLY A 71 62.07 71.36 -55.63
N CYS A 72 62.69 70.32 -55.06
CA CYS A 72 64.14 70.11 -55.14
C CYS A 72 64.58 69.81 -56.58
N VAL A 73 63.84 68.98 -57.32
CA VAL A 73 64.13 68.67 -58.72
C VAL A 73 64.09 69.94 -59.58
N ASP A 74 63.07 70.78 -59.40
CA ASP A 74 62.94 72.05 -60.12
C ASP A 74 64.08 73.03 -59.77
N ALA A 75 64.46 73.11 -58.49
CA ALA A 75 65.57 73.95 -58.03
C ALA A 75 66.93 73.47 -58.57
N ILE A 76 67.18 72.16 -58.57
CA ILE A 76 68.37 71.54 -59.16
C ILE A 76 68.43 71.86 -60.66
N GLN A 77 67.31 71.69 -61.38
CA GLN A 77 67.25 71.98 -62.82
C GLN A 77 67.51 73.46 -63.12
N ALA A 78 66.98 74.38 -62.31
CA ALA A 78 67.23 75.82 -62.45
C ALA A 78 68.72 76.17 -62.20
N LEU A 79 69.34 75.54 -61.20
CA LEU A 79 70.77 75.71 -60.91
C LEU A 79 71.66 75.14 -62.01
N LEU A 80 71.29 74.00 -62.60
CA LEU A 80 72.00 73.42 -63.74
C LEU A 80 71.91 74.32 -64.99
N ASN A 81 70.73 74.88 -65.27
CA ASN A 81 70.55 75.83 -66.37
C ASN A 81 71.40 77.10 -66.15
N ARG A 82 71.38 77.66 -64.94
CA ARG A 82 72.23 78.81 -64.57
C ARG A 82 73.72 78.49 -64.68
N HIS A 83 74.13 77.29 -64.29
CA HIS A 83 75.51 76.84 -64.45
C HIS A 83 75.90 76.78 -65.93
N ALA A 84 75.01 76.28 -66.80
CA ALA A 84 75.24 76.22 -68.24
C ALA A 84 75.38 77.63 -68.86
N ASP A 85 74.54 78.57 -68.47
CA ASP A 85 74.61 79.97 -68.94
C ASP A 85 75.92 80.66 -68.51
N LEU A 86 76.38 80.41 -67.27
CA LEU A 86 77.66 80.92 -66.76
C LEU A 86 78.87 80.31 -67.49
N LEU A 87 78.78 79.05 -67.94
CA LEU A 87 79.85 78.42 -68.73
C LEU A 87 79.92 78.97 -70.17
N LEU A 88 78.81 79.51 -70.69
CA LEU A 88 78.71 80.10 -72.02
C LEU A 88 79.03 81.60 -72.04
N SER A 89 79.23 82.23 -70.87
CA SER A 89 79.54 83.65 -70.72
C SER A 89 80.92 83.83 -70.05
N ASN A 90 81.68 84.87 -70.43
CA ASN A 90 83.01 85.15 -69.83
C ASN A 90 82.85 85.77 -68.41
N VAL A 91 82.37 85.00 -67.45
CA VAL A 91 82.06 85.43 -66.08
C VAL A 91 83.07 84.84 -65.07
N ASP A 92 83.25 85.51 -63.93
CA ASP A 92 84.21 85.18 -62.87
C ASP A 92 83.99 83.77 -62.26
N ASP A 93 85.11 83.08 -61.98
CA ASP A 93 85.17 81.71 -61.41
C ASP A 93 84.46 81.58 -60.04
N ALA A 94 84.28 82.71 -59.33
CA ALA A 94 83.56 82.79 -58.06
C ALA A 94 82.05 82.48 -58.18
N ASP A 95 81.40 82.86 -59.28
CA ASP A 95 79.97 82.62 -59.51
C ASP A 95 79.69 81.14 -59.81
N VAL A 96 80.62 80.49 -60.51
CA VAL A 96 80.59 79.03 -60.75
C VAL A 96 80.75 78.27 -59.45
N GLY A 97 81.66 78.71 -58.56
CA GLY A 97 81.82 78.15 -57.22
C GLY A 97 80.55 78.26 -56.36
N SER A 98 79.85 79.39 -56.44
CA SER A 98 78.58 79.62 -55.72
C SER A 98 77.47 78.69 -56.21
N VAL A 99 77.29 78.56 -57.54
CA VAL A 99 76.26 77.68 -58.11
C VAL A 99 76.53 76.21 -57.78
N ARG A 100 77.80 75.77 -57.77
CA ARG A 100 78.16 74.41 -57.35
C ARG A 100 77.86 74.14 -55.88
N SER A 101 78.12 75.10 -54.99
CA SER A 101 77.77 74.98 -53.57
C SER A 101 76.25 74.87 -53.38
N GLN A 102 75.48 75.68 -54.11
CA GLN A 102 74.01 75.63 -54.10
C GLN A 102 73.48 74.30 -54.67
N LEU A 103 74.07 73.79 -55.74
CA LEU A 103 73.70 72.49 -56.34
C LEU A 103 73.96 71.34 -55.37
N ASN A 104 75.12 71.33 -54.70
CA ASN A 104 75.43 70.32 -53.69
C ASN A 104 74.43 70.37 -52.53
N SER A 105 74.08 71.57 -52.05
CA SER A 105 73.08 71.72 -50.99
C SER A 105 71.68 71.25 -51.42
N GLN A 106 71.28 71.50 -52.68
CA GLN A 106 70.00 71.00 -53.19
C GLN A 106 69.99 69.49 -53.42
N LEU A 107 71.12 68.89 -53.83
CA LEU A 107 71.27 67.44 -53.94
C LEU A 107 71.22 66.75 -52.57
N GLU A 108 71.85 67.33 -51.54
CA GLU A 108 71.74 66.86 -50.16
C GLU A 108 70.28 66.87 -49.69
N GLN A 109 69.56 67.98 -49.90
CA GLN A 109 68.14 68.08 -49.56
C GLN A 109 67.27 67.07 -50.32
N TRP A 110 67.55 66.85 -51.61
CA TRP A 110 66.83 65.85 -52.41
C TRP A 110 67.06 64.43 -51.87
N CYS A 111 68.31 64.07 -51.53
CA CYS A 111 68.65 62.80 -50.91
C CYS A 111 67.91 62.59 -49.58
N GLU A 112 67.85 63.62 -48.72
CA GLU A 112 67.09 63.56 -47.45
C GLU A 112 65.60 63.31 -47.68
N VAL A 113 65.01 63.95 -48.70
CA VAL A 113 63.60 63.73 -49.07
C VAL A 113 63.37 62.32 -49.61
N CYS A 114 64.27 61.81 -50.46
CA CYS A 114 64.20 60.44 -50.97
C CYS A 114 64.34 59.39 -49.84
N ASP A 115 65.24 59.60 -48.88
CA ASP A 115 65.40 58.73 -47.72
C ASP A 115 64.15 58.75 -46.83
N ALA A 116 63.56 59.93 -46.61
CA ALA A 116 62.31 60.08 -45.88
C ALA A 116 61.15 59.35 -46.58
N LEU A 117 61.00 59.50 -47.90
CA LEU A 117 60.01 58.79 -48.71
C LEU A 117 60.21 57.26 -48.62
N ALA A 118 61.45 56.79 -48.79
CA ALA A 118 61.78 55.37 -48.69
C ALA A 118 61.40 54.82 -47.31
N GLN A 119 61.62 55.57 -46.23
CA GLN A 119 61.23 55.16 -44.90
C GLN A 119 59.71 55.10 -44.71
N VAL A 120 58.96 56.05 -45.27
CA VAL A 120 57.49 56.02 -45.24
C VAL A 120 56.95 54.80 -46.01
N TYR A 121 57.50 54.49 -47.19
CA TYR A 121 57.12 53.30 -47.96
C TYR A 121 57.43 51.99 -47.21
N ARG A 122 58.59 51.87 -46.57
CA ARG A 122 58.93 50.69 -45.75
C ARG A 122 57.98 50.52 -44.56
N ASN A 123 57.67 51.62 -43.87
CA ASN A 123 56.73 51.60 -42.75
C ASN A 123 55.32 51.19 -43.21
N ARG A 124 54.88 51.67 -44.38
CA ARG A 124 53.60 51.28 -44.98
C ARG A 124 53.57 49.81 -45.37
N ALA A 125 54.63 49.31 -46.01
CA ALA A 125 54.75 47.90 -46.39
C ALA A 125 54.66 46.97 -45.17
N ALA A 126 55.44 47.22 -44.12
CA ALA A 126 55.41 46.42 -42.89
C ALA A 126 54.03 46.43 -42.20
N ARG A 127 53.30 47.55 -42.26
CA ARG A 127 51.92 47.64 -41.74
C ARG A 127 50.95 46.79 -42.56
N LEU A 128 51.02 46.86 -43.89
CA LEU A 128 50.18 46.07 -44.78
C LEU A 128 50.42 44.56 -44.60
N GLU A 129 51.67 44.15 -44.44
CA GLU A 129 52.01 42.75 -44.10
C GLU A 129 51.37 42.32 -42.77
N GLY A 130 51.41 43.19 -41.74
CA GLY A 130 50.72 42.95 -40.47
C GLY A 130 49.20 42.84 -40.60
N VAL A 131 48.57 43.63 -41.46
CA VAL A 131 47.13 43.54 -41.74
C VAL A 131 46.80 42.22 -42.46
N ILE A 132 47.60 41.83 -43.44
CA ILE A 132 47.42 40.57 -44.17
C ILE A 132 47.55 39.37 -43.21
N ALA A 133 48.52 39.39 -42.30
CA ALA A 133 48.72 38.34 -41.31
C ALA A 133 47.54 38.23 -40.32
N ARG A 134 46.99 39.35 -39.86
CA ARG A 134 45.79 39.33 -39.00
C ARG A 134 44.57 38.80 -39.74
N ARG A 135 44.43 39.18 -41.02
CA ARG A 135 43.32 38.71 -41.85
C ARG A 135 43.39 37.19 -42.08
N SER A 136 44.58 36.66 -42.36
CA SER A 136 44.75 35.21 -42.52
C SER A 136 44.46 34.45 -41.22
N GLU A 137 44.80 35.01 -40.06
CA GLU A 137 44.43 34.45 -38.75
C GLU A 137 42.90 34.43 -38.56
N THR A 138 42.21 35.54 -38.86
CA THR A 138 40.74 35.59 -38.76
C THR A 138 40.05 34.63 -39.72
N ASP A 139 40.57 34.48 -40.94
CA ASP A 139 40.03 33.55 -41.93
C ASP A 139 40.22 32.09 -41.47
N ALA A 140 41.35 31.78 -40.83
CA ALA A 140 41.60 30.46 -40.24
C ALA A 140 40.63 30.16 -39.08
N GLN A 141 40.35 31.14 -38.22
CA GLN A 141 39.37 31.01 -37.13
C GLN A 141 37.95 30.79 -37.67
N LEU A 142 37.55 31.50 -38.73
CA LEU A 142 36.25 31.30 -39.39
C LEU A 142 36.12 29.88 -39.96
N LEU A 143 37.15 29.39 -40.66
CA LEU A 143 37.16 28.02 -41.17
C LEU A 143 37.08 26.96 -40.06
N GLN A 144 37.69 27.22 -38.90
CA GLN A 144 37.56 26.33 -37.76
C GLN A 144 36.13 26.32 -37.22
N MET A 145 35.53 27.50 -37.02
CA MET A 145 34.15 27.62 -36.53
C MET A 145 33.14 26.95 -37.49
N GLU A 146 33.35 27.07 -38.81
CA GLU A 146 32.52 26.39 -39.81
C GLU A 146 32.60 24.87 -39.68
N ARG A 147 33.79 24.31 -39.43
CA ARG A 147 33.95 22.87 -39.20
C ARG A 147 33.28 22.41 -37.92
N GLU A 148 33.43 23.16 -36.83
CA GLU A 148 32.78 22.84 -35.55
C GLU A 148 31.25 22.87 -35.68
N LEU A 149 30.70 23.88 -36.36
CA LEU A 149 29.26 23.95 -36.68
C LEU A 149 28.79 22.77 -37.53
N GLN A 150 29.60 22.35 -38.50
CA GLN A 150 29.27 21.20 -39.35
C GLN A 150 29.31 19.90 -38.54
N GLN A 151 30.30 19.73 -37.66
CA GLN A 151 30.37 18.60 -36.73
C GLN A 151 29.17 18.56 -35.78
N GLU A 152 28.73 19.70 -35.22
CA GLU A 152 27.53 19.72 -34.37
C GLU A 152 26.25 19.38 -35.15
N ARG A 153 26.16 19.75 -36.43
CA ARG A 153 25.03 19.36 -37.30
C ARG A 153 25.04 17.87 -37.62
N GLU A 154 26.21 17.30 -37.88
CA GLU A 154 26.38 15.88 -38.18
C GLU A 154 26.23 15.00 -36.93
N HIS A 155 26.76 15.44 -35.79
CA HIS A 155 26.59 14.81 -34.48
C HIS A 155 25.27 15.17 -33.79
N GLY A 156 24.43 15.98 -34.43
CA GLY A 156 23.07 16.23 -33.99
C GLY A 156 22.31 14.92 -34.03
N ASN A 157 22.16 14.28 -32.86
CA ASN A 157 21.41 13.04 -32.62
C ASN A 157 19.90 13.14 -32.95
N LYS A 158 19.49 14.11 -33.77
CA LYS A 158 18.11 14.31 -34.21
C LYS A 158 17.55 13.06 -34.86
N ALA A 159 18.32 12.35 -35.68
CA ALA A 159 17.86 11.10 -36.30
C ALA A 159 17.61 10.02 -35.24
N ALA A 160 18.57 9.77 -34.36
CA ALA A 160 18.42 8.80 -33.27
C ALA A 160 17.25 9.14 -32.33
N LEU A 161 17.08 10.42 -31.98
CA LEU A 161 15.94 10.87 -31.18
C LEU A 161 14.60 10.71 -31.92
N LEU A 162 14.57 10.88 -33.24
CA LEU A 162 13.36 10.63 -34.03
C LEU A 162 13.02 9.14 -34.09
N ASP A 163 14.02 8.27 -34.19
CA ASP A 163 13.85 6.82 -34.12
C ASP A 163 13.32 6.40 -32.73
N ASP A 164 13.92 6.91 -31.65
CA ASP A 164 13.44 6.68 -30.27
C ASP A 164 11.98 7.13 -30.09
N ILE A 165 11.61 8.28 -30.66
CA ILE A 165 10.21 8.78 -30.63
C ILE A 165 9.28 7.83 -31.39
N ALA A 166 9.68 7.35 -32.57
CA ALA A 166 8.88 6.41 -33.36
C ALA A 166 8.66 5.08 -32.63
N ASP A 167 9.70 4.56 -31.98
CA ASP A 167 9.62 3.34 -31.15
C ASP A 167 8.67 3.54 -29.96
N LEU A 168 8.71 4.70 -29.31
CA LEU A 168 7.79 5.04 -28.22
C LEU A 168 6.34 5.17 -28.72
N ASP A 169 6.11 5.80 -29.87
CA ASP A 169 4.78 5.92 -30.47
C ASP A 169 4.20 4.53 -30.82
N GLN A 170 5.04 3.61 -31.32
CA GLN A 170 4.64 2.23 -31.57
C GLN A 170 4.24 1.50 -30.28
N GLN A 171 5.03 1.64 -29.21
CA GLN A 171 4.71 1.06 -27.90
C GLN A 171 3.40 1.63 -27.33
N ILE A 172 3.17 2.94 -27.47
CA ILE A 172 1.92 3.59 -27.06
C ILE A 172 0.73 3.03 -27.84
N ALA A 173 0.87 2.84 -29.16
CA ALA A 173 -0.19 2.27 -29.99
C ALA A 173 -0.54 0.82 -29.58
N GLU A 174 0.47 0.00 -29.29
CA GLU A 174 0.27 -1.37 -28.80
C GLU A 174 -0.45 -1.39 -27.45
N LEU A 175 -0.02 -0.55 -26.50
CA LEU A 175 -0.65 -0.46 -25.18
C LEU A 175 -2.11 -0.01 -25.28
N ARG A 176 -2.42 0.96 -26.14
CA ARG A 176 -3.81 1.39 -26.39
C ARG A 176 -4.67 0.25 -26.93
N SER A 177 -4.17 -0.48 -27.94
CA SER A 177 -4.88 -1.65 -28.48
C SER A 177 -5.14 -2.71 -27.41
N ARG A 178 -4.18 -2.93 -26.51
CA ARG A 178 -4.32 -3.90 -25.42
C ARG A 178 -5.32 -3.46 -24.35
N ILE A 179 -5.38 -2.16 -24.04
CA ILE A 179 -6.40 -1.59 -23.15
C ILE A 179 -7.79 -1.80 -23.76
N ASP A 180 -7.99 -1.47 -25.04
CA ASP A 180 -9.26 -1.63 -25.72
C ASP A 180 -9.75 -3.09 -25.69
N PHE A 181 -8.84 -4.04 -25.91
CA PHE A 181 -9.13 -5.46 -25.81
C PHE A 181 -9.58 -5.85 -24.39
N LEU A 182 -8.85 -5.43 -23.36
CA LEU A 182 -9.20 -5.73 -21.97
C LEU A 182 -10.54 -5.12 -21.56
N GLU A 183 -10.86 -3.92 -22.04
CA GLU A 183 -12.15 -3.28 -21.81
C GLU A 183 -13.30 -4.03 -22.48
N GLN A 184 -13.09 -4.56 -23.69
CA GLN A 184 -14.06 -5.45 -24.35
C GLN A 184 -14.27 -6.74 -23.56
N CYS A 185 -13.19 -7.39 -23.11
CA CYS A 185 -13.28 -8.58 -22.26
C CYS A 185 -14.03 -8.30 -20.95
N ARG A 186 -13.75 -7.15 -20.30
CA ARG A 186 -14.44 -6.73 -19.08
C ARG A 186 -15.92 -6.55 -19.32
N ARG A 187 -16.30 -5.85 -20.40
CA ARG A 187 -17.71 -5.63 -20.77
C ARG A 187 -18.45 -6.95 -20.97
N LYS A 188 -17.87 -7.88 -21.74
CA LYS A 188 -18.46 -9.21 -21.95
C LYS A 188 -18.64 -9.98 -20.65
N LYS A 189 -17.65 -9.95 -19.75
CA LYS A 189 -17.77 -10.62 -18.45
C LYS A 189 -18.81 -10.00 -17.54
N MET A 190 -18.97 -8.67 -17.56
CA MET A 190 -20.03 -8.00 -16.81
C MET A 190 -21.41 -8.38 -17.33
N GLU A 191 -21.59 -8.47 -18.65
CA GLU A 191 -22.84 -8.92 -19.27
C GLU A 191 -23.17 -10.38 -18.88
N GLU A 192 -22.20 -11.29 -18.95
CA GLU A 192 -22.37 -12.69 -18.51
C GLU A 192 -22.78 -12.77 -17.03
N LEU A 193 -22.16 -11.95 -16.16
CA LEU A 193 -22.51 -11.87 -14.74
C LEU A 193 -23.91 -11.31 -14.50
N GLU A 194 -24.32 -10.30 -15.26
CA GLU A 194 -25.66 -9.72 -15.15
C GLU A 194 -26.74 -10.73 -15.55
N ILE A 195 -26.50 -11.50 -16.62
CA ILE A 195 -27.39 -12.59 -17.04
C ILE A 195 -27.47 -13.66 -15.95
N ALA A 196 -26.34 -14.08 -15.39
CA ALA A 196 -26.31 -15.07 -14.31
C ALA A 196 -27.05 -14.56 -13.06
N ASN A 197 -26.85 -13.30 -12.69
CA ASN A 197 -27.53 -12.69 -11.54
C ASN A 197 -29.05 -12.64 -11.74
N LYS A 198 -29.52 -12.20 -12.91
CA LYS A 198 -30.96 -12.24 -13.25
C LYS A 198 -31.52 -13.67 -13.19
N GLY A 199 -30.75 -14.65 -13.64
CA GLY A 199 -31.10 -16.07 -13.52
C GLY A 199 -31.25 -16.53 -12.07
N HIS A 200 -30.30 -16.16 -11.20
CA HIS A 200 -30.36 -16.46 -9.76
C HIS A 200 -31.53 -15.75 -9.08
N GLU A 201 -31.78 -14.47 -9.37
CA GLU A 201 -32.92 -13.72 -8.83
C GLU A 201 -34.26 -14.36 -9.21
N SER A 202 -34.39 -14.81 -10.46
CA SER A 202 -35.56 -15.57 -10.91
C SER A 202 -35.70 -16.89 -10.14
N HIS A 203 -34.62 -17.64 -9.95
CA HIS A 203 -34.65 -18.91 -9.22
C HIS A 203 -35.01 -18.71 -7.73
N ILE A 204 -34.44 -17.69 -7.09
CA ILE A 204 -34.78 -17.32 -5.71
C ILE A 204 -36.27 -16.96 -5.60
N SER A 205 -36.80 -16.24 -6.57
CA SER A 205 -38.22 -15.86 -6.60
C SER A 205 -39.13 -17.09 -6.74
N GLN A 206 -38.76 -18.04 -7.61
CA GLN A 206 -39.46 -19.32 -7.76
C GLN A 206 -39.42 -20.15 -6.47
N LEU A 207 -38.26 -20.25 -5.82
CA LEU A 207 -38.11 -20.97 -4.55
C LEU A 207 -38.95 -20.33 -3.44
N LYS A 208 -38.95 -19.00 -3.34
CA LYS A 208 -39.82 -18.28 -2.39
C LYS A 208 -41.29 -18.62 -2.62
N GLN A 209 -41.76 -18.55 -3.87
CA GLN A 209 -43.13 -18.88 -4.22
C GLN A 209 -43.48 -20.35 -3.89
N ALA A 210 -42.58 -21.29 -4.19
CA ALA A 210 -42.75 -22.70 -3.85
C ALA A 210 -42.80 -22.93 -2.32
N MET A 211 -41.94 -22.25 -1.56
CA MET A 211 -41.95 -22.29 -0.09
C MET A 211 -43.26 -21.75 0.48
N PHE A 212 -43.76 -20.62 -0.03
CA PHE A 212 -45.06 -20.09 0.39
C PHE A 212 -46.19 -21.08 0.10
N GLY A 213 -46.23 -21.66 -1.10
CA GLY A 213 -47.23 -22.66 -1.44
C GLY A 213 -47.14 -23.93 -0.58
N LEU A 214 -45.94 -24.36 -0.19
CA LEU A 214 -45.76 -25.47 0.75
C LEU A 214 -46.23 -25.10 2.16
N HIS A 215 -45.90 -23.90 2.63
CA HIS A 215 -46.32 -23.42 3.94
C HIS A 215 -47.85 -23.34 4.04
N GLU A 216 -48.51 -22.84 3.00
CA GLU A 216 -49.96 -22.80 2.90
C GLU A 216 -50.59 -24.21 2.88
N LYS A 217 -49.99 -25.16 2.13
CA LYS A 217 -50.42 -26.57 2.13
C LYS A 217 -50.26 -27.24 3.50
N ILE A 218 -49.19 -26.94 4.23
CA ILE A 218 -48.95 -27.46 5.58
C ILE A 218 -49.97 -26.83 6.56
N ALA A 219 -50.17 -25.52 6.49
CA ALA A 219 -51.11 -24.82 7.37
C ALA A 219 -52.57 -25.25 7.13
N SER A 220 -52.94 -25.55 5.89
CA SER A 220 -54.27 -26.06 5.51
C SER A 220 -54.41 -27.58 5.68
N ALA A 221 -53.34 -28.30 6.04
CA ALA A 221 -53.42 -29.74 6.24
C ALA A 221 -54.31 -30.03 7.48
N PRO A 222 -55.39 -30.82 7.33
CA PRO A 222 -56.38 -31.03 8.38
C PRO A 222 -55.81 -31.72 9.64
N SER A 223 -54.65 -32.36 9.52
CA SER A 223 -53.94 -33.00 10.63
C SER A 223 -53.17 -32.02 11.52
N VAL A 224 -52.78 -30.84 11.04
CA VAL A 224 -51.96 -29.90 11.81
C VAL A 224 -52.72 -29.28 12.99
N PRO A 225 -53.96 -28.77 12.83
CA PRO A 225 -54.76 -28.28 13.96
C PRO A 225 -55.05 -29.38 14.99
N LEU A 226 -55.34 -30.59 14.52
CA LEU A 226 -55.63 -31.75 15.37
C LEU A 226 -54.40 -32.16 16.20
N LEU A 227 -53.22 -32.24 15.58
CA LEU A 227 -51.97 -32.56 16.26
C LEU A 227 -51.55 -31.45 17.24
N SER A 228 -51.73 -30.19 16.87
CA SER A 228 -51.48 -29.05 17.78
C SER A 228 -52.39 -29.12 19.01
N GLN A 229 -53.67 -29.43 18.82
CA GLN A 229 -54.61 -29.62 19.93
C GLN A 229 -54.21 -30.81 20.82
N GLN A 230 -53.92 -31.97 20.22
CA GLN A 230 -53.49 -33.16 20.97
C GLN A 230 -52.19 -32.93 21.76
N LEU A 231 -51.26 -32.14 21.22
CA LEU A 231 -50.02 -31.78 21.92
C LEU A 231 -50.30 -30.91 23.15
N GLU A 232 -51.19 -29.92 23.03
CA GLU A 232 -51.56 -29.05 24.15
C GLU A 232 -52.34 -29.83 25.23
N GLU A 233 -53.23 -30.74 24.84
CA GLU A 233 -53.92 -31.64 25.75
C GLU A 233 -52.93 -32.56 26.50
N ALA A 234 -51.97 -33.15 25.79
CA ALA A 234 -50.93 -33.99 26.39
C ALA A 234 -50.04 -33.19 27.36
N ARG A 235 -49.70 -31.94 27.04
CA ARG A 235 -48.96 -31.04 27.93
C ARG A 235 -49.74 -30.74 29.20
N ALA A 236 -51.02 -30.41 29.10
CA ALA A 236 -51.88 -30.15 30.25
C ALA A 236 -51.99 -31.38 31.17
N GLN A 237 -52.11 -32.58 30.59
CA GLN A 237 -52.10 -33.83 31.35
C GLN A 237 -50.75 -34.08 32.04
N ALA A 238 -49.63 -33.87 31.35
CA ALA A 238 -48.30 -34.03 31.93
C ALA A 238 -48.07 -33.10 33.14
N VAL A 239 -48.51 -31.84 33.05
CA VAL A 239 -48.46 -30.87 34.16
C VAL A 239 -49.32 -31.34 35.34
N THR A 240 -50.51 -31.87 35.06
CA THR A 240 -51.41 -32.37 36.10
C THR A 240 -50.80 -33.56 36.84
N LEU A 241 -50.22 -34.52 36.12
CA LEU A 241 -49.55 -35.68 36.70
C LEU A 241 -48.29 -35.28 37.48
N ALA A 242 -47.49 -34.34 36.99
CA ALA A 242 -46.32 -33.83 37.69
C ALA A 242 -46.72 -33.18 39.04
N ASN A 243 -47.81 -32.41 39.06
CA ASN A 243 -48.33 -31.81 40.28
C ASN A 243 -48.85 -32.86 41.26
N GLN A 244 -49.54 -33.90 40.78
CA GLN A 244 -50.01 -35.01 41.61
C GLN A 244 -48.83 -35.79 42.21
N SER A 245 -47.81 -36.11 41.41
CA SER A 245 -46.59 -36.78 41.88
C SER A 245 -45.85 -35.96 42.94
N THR A 246 -45.73 -34.64 42.73
CA THR A 246 -45.10 -33.74 43.70
C THR A 246 -45.85 -33.72 45.03
N LYS A 247 -47.19 -33.72 45.01
CA LYS A 247 -48.02 -33.81 46.22
C LYS A 247 -47.90 -35.17 46.92
N ALA A 248 -47.70 -36.26 46.18
CA ALA A 248 -47.60 -37.60 46.75
C ALA A 248 -46.23 -37.91 47.39
N ARG A 249 -45.16 -37.25 46.91
CA ARG A 249 -43.77 -37.55 47.29
C ARG A 249 -43.47 -37.48 48.80
N PRO A 250 -43.94 -36.46 49.56
CA PRO A 250 -43.61 -36.34 50.98
C PRO A 250 -44.16 -37.50 51.82
N GLY A 251 -45.41 -37.92 51.59
CA GLY A 251 -45.94 -39.03 52.37
C GLY A 251 -45.39 -40.40 51.91
N ILE A 252 -44.99 -40.58 50.63
CA ILE A 252 -44.31 -41.82 50.21
C ILE A 252 -42.98 -41.95 50.97
N ALA A 253 -42.22 -40.86 51.09
CA ALA A 253 -41.00 -40.84 51.88
C ALA A 253 -41.26 -41.12 53.36
N PHE A 254 -42.35 -40.57 53.92
CA PHE A 254 -42.78 -40.85 55.29
C PHE A 254 -43.09 -42.35 55.49
N PHE A 255 -43.89 -42.99 54.63
CA PHE A 255 -44.20 -44.42 54.79
C PHE A 255 -42.99 -45.32 54.59
N HIS A 256 -42.06 -44.94 53.71
CA HIS A 256 -40.79 -45.66 53.59
C HIS A 256 -39.98 -45.62 54.90
N ASP A 257 -39.92 -44.46 55.57
CA ASP A 257 -39.26 -44.32 56.87
C ASP A 257 -40.02 -45.08 57.98
N LEU A 258 -41.35 -45.01 57.99
CA LEU A 258 -42.21 -45.76 58.91
C LEU A 258 -41.93 -47.27 58.82
N CYS A 259 -41.97 -47.84 57.61
CA CYS A 259 -41.65 -49.26 57.39
C CYS A 259 -40.23 -49.60 57.86
N SER A 260 -39.25 -48.74 57.60
CA SER A 260 -37.86 -48.94 58.03
C SER A 260 -37.72 -48.96 59.56
N ARG A 261 -38.51 -48.15 60.29
CA ARG A 261 -38.52 -48.13 61.76
C ARG A 261 -39.25 -49.33 62.35
N LEU A 262 -40.40 -49.70 61.79
CA LEU A 262 -41.14 -50.88 62.21
C LEU A 262 -40.30 -52.14 62.07
N GLN A 263 -39.60 -52.32 60.95
CA GLN A 263 -38.71 -53.46 60.74
C GLN A 263 -37.59 -53.55 61.80
N LYS A 264 -37.05 -52.41 62.26
CA LYS A 264 -36.06 -52.37 63.36
C LYS A 264 -36.68 -52.81 64.69
N TYR A 265 -37.91 -52.40 64.97
CA TYR A 265 -38.61 -52.82 66.18
C TYR A 265 -39.05 -54.27 66.12
N GLU A 266 -39.52 -54.76 64.98
CA GLU A 266 -39.80 -56.19 64.77
C GLU A 266 -38.54 -57.04 64.99
N SER A 267 -37.39 -56.60 64.46
CA SER A 267 -36.12 -57.28 64.66
C SER A 267 -35.72 -57.28 66.15
N SER A 268 -35.89 -56.15 66.84
CA SER A 268 -35.62 -56.04 68.28
C SER A 268 -36.57 -56.90 69.11
N PHE A 269 -37.83 -56.96 68.73
CA PHE A 269 -38.86 -57.80 69.34
C PHE A 269 -38.55 -59.28 69.14
N ALA A 270 -38.14 -59.68 67.93
CA ALA A 270 -37.73 -61.05 67.62
C ALA A 270 -36.51 -61.48 68.46
N THR A 271 -35.51 -60.59 68.63
CA THR A 271 -34.35 -60.86 69.49
C THR A 271 -34.75 -61.02 70.96
N LEU A 272 -35.60 -60.13 71.49
CA LEU A 272 -36.10 -60.21 72.87
C LEU A 272 -36.92 -61.50 73.11
N LEU A 273 -37.70 -61.95 72.12
CA LEU A 273 -38.41 -63.23 72.19
C LEU A 273 -37.50 -64.45 72.08
N ALA A 274 -36.42 -64.37 71.29
CA ALA A 274 -35.43 -65.44 71.20
C ALA A 274 -34.64 -65.60 72.51
N GLU A 275 -34.23 -64.49 73.13
CA GLU A 275 -33.61 -64.47 74.47
C GLU A 275 -34.52 -65.07 75.55
N LYS A 276 -35.84 -64.92 75.42
CA LYS A 276 -36.85 -65.54 76.29
C LYS A 276 -36.97 -67.06 76.08
N ARG A 277 -36.64 -67.60 74.90
CA ARG A 277 -36.72 -69.05 74.61
C ARG A 277 -35.48 -69.84 75.05
N ASP A 278 -34.29 -69.24 75.04
CA ASP A 278 -33.03 -69.93 75.34
C ASP A 278 -32.68 -70.02 76.85
N THR A 279 -33.45 -69.38 77.74
CA THR A 279 -33.20 -69.39 79.19
C THR A 279 -33.98 -70.48 79.92
N ASN A 280 -33.53 -71.73 79.78
CA ASN A 280 -33.98 -72.86 80.62
C ASN A 280 -33.37 -72.84 82.05
N LYS A 281 -33.12 -71.65 82.61
CA LYS A 281 -32.68 -71.44 84.01
C LYS A 281 -33.40 -70.22 84.59
N SER A 282 -34.01 -70.39 85.75
CA SER A 282 -34.77 -69.39 86.49
C SER A 282 -34.03 -68.04 86.61
N PHE A 283 -34.57 -67.02 85.94
CA PHE A 283 -34.38 -65.63 86.34
C PHE A 283 -35.75 -64.98 86.43
N THR A 284 -36.17 -64.72 87.66
CA THR A 284 -37.14 -63.67 87.99
C THR A 284 -36.51 -62.33 87.61
N SER A 285 -36.84 -61.81 86.43
CA SER A 285 -36.59 -60.41 86.10
C SER A 285 -37.85 -59.80 85.46
N PRO A 286 -38.65 -59.01 86.20
CA PRO A 286 -39.84 -58.32 85.68
C PRO A 286 -39.52 -57.21 84.66
N LEU A 287 -38.26 -57.10 84.23
CA LEU A 287 -37.81 -56.12 83.24
C LEU A 287 -38.12 -56.56 81.79
N GLN A 288 -38.21 -57.85 81.47
CA GLN A 288 -38.37 -58.30 80.07
C GLN A 288 -39.77 -58.07 79.47
N ASP A 289 -40.85 -58.37 80.20
CA ASP A 289 -42.21 -58.17 79.66
C ASP A 289 -42.60 -56.68 79.60
N ARG A 290 -42.03 -55.86 80.49
CA ARG A 290 -42.18 -54.40 80.45
C ARG A 290 -41.51 -53.80 79.21
N ASP A 291 -40.33 -54.28 78.83
CA ASP A 291 -39.60 -53.80 77.66
C ASP A 291 -40.25 -54.26 76.34
N ILE A 292 -40.75 -55.50 76.29
CA ILE A 292 -41.55 -56.04 75.17
C ILE A 292 -42.83 -55.23 74.98
N ARG A 293 -43.57 -54.95 76.07
CA ARG A 293 -44.78 -54.12 76.02
C ARG A 293 -44.49 -52.68 75.63
N ALA A 294 -43.42 -52.08 76.17
CA ALA A 294 -43.02 -50.72 75.81
C ALA A 294 -42.62 -50.61 74.33
N LEU A 295 -42.00 -51.66 73.78
CA LEU A 295 -41.66 -51.76 72.36
C LEU A 295 -42.92 -51.88 71.48
N LEU A 296 -43.84 -52.79 71.82
CA LEU A 296 -45.12 -52.95 71.12
C LEU A 296 -45.95 -51.66 71.18
N LYS A 297 -45.99 -50.99 72.34
CA LYS A 297 -46.70 -49.70 72.48
C LYS A 297 -46.08 -48.61 71.60
N ARG A 298 -44.74 -48.54 71.53
CA ARG A 298 -44.05 -47.62 70.60
C ARG A 298 -44.35 -47.93 69.14
N MET A 299 -44.50 -49.20 68.76
CA MET A 299 -44.91 -49.59 67.40
C MET A 299 -46.35 -49.15 67.11
N VAL A 300 -47.28 -49.33 68.06
CA VAL A 300 -48.67 -48.88 67.95
C VAL A 300 -48.77 -47.35 67.86
N ASP A 301 -48.07 -46.60 68.72
CA ASP A 301 -48.05 -45.13 68.69
C ASP A 301 -47.52 -44.62 67.33
N MET A 302 -46.46 -45.25 66.81
CA MET A 302 -45.88 -44.88 65.51
C MET A 302 -46.81 -45.23 64.33
N LEU A 303 -47.53 -46.34 64.40
CA LEU A 303 -48.54 -46.70 63.40
C LEU A 303 -49.75 -45.76 63.47
N ASN A 304 -50.15 -45.31 64.66
CA ASN A 304 -51.21 -44.30 64.82
C ASN A 304 -50.81 -42.96 64.18
N ASP A 305 -49.58 -42.49 64.38
CA ASP A 305 -49.05 -41.31 63.69
C ASP A 305 -49.08 -41.51 62.17
N GLY A 306 -48.71 -42.71 61.70
CA GLY A 306 -48.78 -43.08 60.28
C GLY A 306 -50.21 -43.13 59.72
N LEU A 307 -51.18 -43.55 60.52
CA LEU A 307 -52.59 -43.59 60.15
C LEU A 307 -53.17 -42.18 59.98
N GLU A 308 -52.83 -41.26 60.88
CA GLU A 308 -53.25 -39.86 60.78
C GLU A 308 -52.71 -39.20 59.51
N ILE A 309 -51.44 -39.47 59.19
CA ILE A 309 -50.81 -38.98 57.95
C ILE A 309 -51.43 -39.63 56.70
N ALA A 310 -51.79 -40.91 56.74
CA ALA A 310 -52.49 -41.56 55.63
C ALA A 310 -53.89 -40.95 55.39
N ASN A 311 -54.62 -40.65 56.46
CA ASN A 311 -55.97 -40.09 56.39
C ASN A 311 -55.97 -38.63 55.90
N THR A 312 -55.05 -37.80 56.40
CA THR A 312 -54.91 -36.39 55.96
C THR A 312 -54.53 -36.27 54.49
N ASN A 313 -53.83 -37.25 53.94
CA ASN A 313 -53.47 -37.32 52.52
C ASN A 313 -54.49 -38.09 51.64
N ASN A 314 -55.63 -38.53 52.20
CA ASN A 314 -56.65 -39.33 51.50
C ASN A 314 -56.13 -40.67 50.92
N TRP A 315 -55.14 -41.29 51.56
CA TRP A 315 -54.52 -42.53 51.10
C TRP A 315 -55.25 -43.76 51.64
N LYS A 316 -56.48 -43.94 51.14
CA LYS A 316 -57.40 -45.00 51.59
C LYS A 316 -56.79 -46.41 51.65
N PRO A 317 -55.97 -46.87 50.68
CA PRO A 317 -55.38 -48.21 50.78
C PRO A 317 -54.39 -48.35 51.95
N TYR A 318 -53.61 -47.30 52.22
CA TYR A 318 -52.63 -47.29 53.32
C TYR A 318 -53.29 -47.15 54.68
N SER A 319 -54.35 -46.33 54.80
CA SER A 319 -55.06 -46.18 56.07
C SER A 319 -55.71 -47.49 56.52
N VAL A 320 -56.33 -48.25 55.60
CA VAL A 320 -56.90 -49.56 55.90
C VAL A 320 -55.83 -50.56 56.34
N ALA A 321 -54.69 -50.62 55.64
CA ALA A 321 -53.60 -51.53 55.99
C ALA A 321 -53.01 -51.23 57.38
N ILE A 322 -52.78 -49.95 57.69
CA ILE A 322 -52.23 -49.53 58.99
C ILE A 322 -53.21 -49.83 60.12
N GLN A 323 -54.52 -49.62 59.91
CA GLN A 323 -55.55 -49.95 60.89
C GLN A 323 -55.54 -51.43 61.26
N HIS A 324 -55.38 -52.33 60.29
CA HIS A 324 -55.28 -53.76 60.55
C HIS A 324 -54.05 -54.11 61.40
N GLU A 325 -52.90 -53.49 61.13
CA GLU A 325 -51.66 -53.75 61.86
C GLU A 325 -51.72 -53.25 63.31
N ILE A 326 -52.32 -52.07 63.53
CA ILE A 326 -52.57 -51.53 64.87
C ILE A 326 -53.41 -52.51 65.68
N LEU A 327 -54.52 -52.99 65.13
CA LEU A 327 -55.41 -53.95 65.81
C LEU A 327 -54.69 -55.26 66.17
N ALA A 328 -53.82 -55.76 65.28
CA ALA A 328 -53.03 -56.96 65.54
C ALA A 328 -52.04 -56.75 66.69
N LEU A 329 -51.32 -55.63 66.70
CA LEU A 329 -50.36 -55.29 67.76
C LEU A 329 -51.03 -54.98 69.10
N GLU A 330 -52.17 -54.29 69.10
CA GLU A 330 -52.99 -54.06 70.30
C GLU A 330 -53.45 -55.39 70.91
N THR A 331 -53.89 -56.33 70.07
CA THR A 331 -54.24 -57.69 70.52
C THR A 331 -53.05 -58.39 71.16
N LEU A 332 -51.85 -58.27 70.57
CA LEU A 332 -50.60 -58.80 71.14
C LEU A 332 -50.24 -58.16 72.50
N ILE A 333 -50.39 -56.84 72.66
CA ILE A 333 -50.14 -56.13 73.92
C ILE A 333 -51.02 -56.68 75.06
N THR A 334 -52.29 -57.01 74.77
CA THR A 334 -53.20 -57.55 75.79
C THR A 334 -52.81 -58.94 76.30
N GLN A 335 -52.01 -59.70 75.55
CA GLN A 335 -51.54 -61.04 75.93
C GLN A 335 -50.36 -61.03 76.91
N TYR A 336 -49.73 -59.88 77.15
CA TYR A 336 -48.66 -59.70 78.14
C TYR A 336 -49.19 -58.89 79.31
N PRO A 337 -49.96 -59.45 80.27
CA PRO A 337 -50.60 -58.70 81.35
C PRO A 337 -49.60 -58.00 82.28
N GLU A 338 -50.05 -56.92 82.92
CA GLU A 338 -49.19 -56.08 83.77
C GLU A 338 -49.01 -56.79 85.12
N GLU A 339 -47.88 -57.47 85.33
CA GLU A 339 -47.60 -58.05 86.65
C GLU A 339 -47.27 -56.93 87.65
N SER A 340 -48.02 -56.95 88.76
CA SER A 340 -47.88 -56.17 90.01
C SER A 340 -48.52 -54.76 90.12
N LYS A 341 -49.85 -54.75 90.38
CA LYS A 341 -50.36 -54.17 91.63
C LYS A 341 -50.83 -55.31 92.53
N LYS A 342 -49.88 -55.96 93.21
CA LYS A 342 -50.03 -56.75 94.46
C LYS A 342 -48.71 -57.48 94.75
N ALA A 343 -47.80 -56.77 95.40
CA ALA A 343 -46.96 -57.23 96.51
C ALA A 343 -46.35 -55.98 97.14
#